data_AF-A0A7W1LPJ2-F1
#
_entry.id   AF-A0A7W1LPJ2-F1
#
_cell.length_a   1.000
_cell.length_b   1.000
_cell.length_c   1.000
_cell.angle_alpha   90.00
_cell.angle_beta   90.00
_cell.angle_gamma   90.00
#
_symmetry.space_group_name_H-M   'P 1'
#
loop_
_entity.id
_entity.type
_entity.pdbx_description
1 polymer ?
#
loop_
_entity_poly.entity_id
_entity_poly.type
_entity_poly.pdbx_seq_one_letter_code
_entity_poly.pdbx_strand_id
1 'polypeptide(L)'
;MNTATTFERRLEQALIIDPQVSTLRALDERIARAIARVPEARSSRWSLRRASRPGLAFVLVVVLAGGAVAGSGILTRVAESVPAFAIAWERATPIDQSKTVDGRTVTVERAYVDANLILVGLTLRDRSGEPAEVGRVEVRVDGVGDAPDMLGVGDMNRVETAEVLTFQTPVGVGDDPGITLVVRDLPATFRFEVPNAGGRTVDPDLRTTASGVSVTLERLTISPTVISGRLALAGGPIEIGEAWGPFGSIVAGDTDTDISLVQPYTDDQPFVTFHTTEGSASPSGTWTIRIDEIVGHEDGEQIRLAGPWVFEVAIP
;
A
#
# COMPACT_ATOMS: atom_id res chain seq x y z
N MET A 1 20.50 1.07 31.99
CA MET A 1 19.28 1.83 31.64
C MET A 1 19.38 2.15 30.15
N ASN A 2 18.65 1.39 29.32
CA ASN A 2 18.66 1.56 27.86
C ASN A 2 17.57 2.54 27.45
N THR A 3 17.97 3.68 26.89
CA THR A 3 17.10 4.65 26.22
C THR A 3 16.87 4.20 24.78
N ALA A 4 16.08 3.16 24.58
CA ALA A 4 15.45 2.95 23.28
C ALA A 4 14.39 4.05 23.11
N THR A 5 14.43 4.75 21.98
CA THR A 5 13.50 5.81 21.63
C THR A 5 12.08 5.22 21.46
N THR A 6 11.05 6.04 21.68
CA THR A 6 9.64 5.63 21.49
C THR A 6 9.37 5.06 20.09
N PHE A 7 10.19 5.42 19.10
CA PHE A 7 10.15 4.89 17.74
C PHE A 7 10.67 3.45 17.66
N GLU A 8 11.84 3.14 18.23
CA GLU A 8 12.40 1.77 18.22
C GLU A 8 11.47 0.79 18.93
N ARG A 9 10.80 1.19 20.02
CA ARG A 9 9.82 0.34 20.70
C ARG A 9 8.56 0.10 19.86
N ARG A 10 8.10 1.10 19.09
CA ARG A 10 6.99 0.96 18.14
C ARG A 10 7.38 0.10 16.94
N LEU A 11 8.62 0.22 16.47
CA LEU A 11 9.16 -0.59 15.38
C LEU A 11 9.35 -2.05 15.81
N GLU A 12 9.89 -2.29 17.01
CA GLU A 12 9.97 -3.64 17.60
C GLU A 12 8.58 -4.24 17.81
N GLN A 13 7.61 -3.50 18.38
CA GLN A 13 6.23 -3.98 18.50
C GLN A 13 5.55 -4.26 17.15
N ALA A 14 5.83 -3.46 16.11
CA ALA A 14 5.29 -3.68 14.78
C ALA A 14 5.96 -4.88 14.05
N LEU A 15 7.17 -5.27 14.45
CA LEU A 15 7.96 -6.35 13.83
C LEU A 15 7.92 -7.66 14.62
N ILE A 16 7.38 -7.69 15.85
CA ILE A 16 7.08 -8.93 16.61
C ILE A 16 5.74 -9.50 16.10
N ILE A 17 5.66 -9.80 14.81
CA ILE A 17 4.67 -10.74 14.30
C ILE A 17 5.43 -12.04 14.10
N ASP A 18 5.22 -13.02 14.97
CA ASP A 18 5.70 -14.39 14.72
C ASP A 18 4.80 -14.97 13.61
N PRO A 19 5.28 -15.10 12.36
CA PRO A 19 4.43 -15.52 11.25
C PRO A 19 3.98 -16.96 11.49
N GLN A 20 2.67 -17.22 11.36
CA GLN A 20 2.17 -18.59 11.51
C GLN A 20 2.86 -19.54 10.52
N VAL A 21 3.03 -20.81 10.92
CA VAL A 21 3.47 -21.88 10.01
C VAL A 21 2.55 -21.99 8.78
N SER A 22 1.26 -21.68 8.90
CA SER A 22 0.31 -21.60 7.78
C SER A 22 0.61 -20.43 6.85
N THR A 23 0.91 -19.24 7.37
CA THR A 23 1.34 -18.08 6.58
C THR A 23 2.67 -18.36 5.87
N LEU A 24 3.62 -18.98 6.57
CA LEU A 24 4.88 -19.43 6.00
C LEU A 24 4.64 -20.49 4.90
N ARG A 25 3.71 -21.43 5.09
CA ARG A 25 3.33 -22.41 4.05
C ARG A 25 2.63 -21.76 2.85
N ALA A 26 1.71 -20.83 3.08
CA ALA A 26 1.04 -20.10 2.00
C ALA A 26 2.04 -19.25 1.20
N LEU A 27 3.02 -18.66 1.89
CA LEU A 27 4.15 -17.97 1.29
C LEU A 27 5.03 -18.94 0.49
N ASP A 28 5.40 -20.09 1.07
CA ASP A 28 6.16 -21.15 0.39
C ASP A 28 5.43 -21.66 -0.85
N GLU A 29 4.11 -21.83 -0.79
CA GLU A 29 3.27 -22.23 -1.93
C GLU A 29 3.19 -21.15 -3.00
N ARG A 30 3.13 -19.86 -2.62
CA ARG A 30 3.24 -18.72 -3.57
C ARG A 30 4.61 -18.70 -4.24
N ILE A 31 5.68 -18.85 -3.47
CA ILE A 31 7.06 -18.90 -3.99
C ILE A 31 7.23 -20.11 -4.91
N ALA A 32 6.74 -21.28 -4.52
CA ALA A 32 6.78 -22.49 -5.34
C ALA A 32 6.01 -22.31 -6.66
N ARG A 33 4.82 -21.71 -6.62
CA ARG A 33 4.03 -21.38 -7.82
C ARG A 33 4.74 -20.36 -8.72
N ALA A 34 5.40 -19.37 -8.14
CA ALA A 34 6.18 -18.38 -8.89
C ALA A 34 7.41 -19.02 -9.56
N ILE A 35 8.16 -19.85 -8.82
CA ILE A 35 9.32 -20.59 -9.34
C ILE A 35 8.91 -21.54 -10.47
N ALA A 36 7.79 -22.26 -10.31
CA ALA A 36 7.29 -23.19 -11.32
C ALA A 36 6.84 -22.52 -12.62
N ARG A 37 6.56 -21.20 -12.60
CA ARG A 37 6.19 -20.41 -13.78
C ARG A 37 7.39 -19.83 -14.52
N VAL A 38 8.60 -19.89 -13.96
CA VAL A 38 9.82 -19.45 -14.66
C VAL A 38 10.17 -20.52 -15.69
N PRO A 39 10.17 -20.21 -17.01
CA PRO A 39 10.60 -21.17 -18.02
C PRO A 39 12.05 -21.54 -17.74
N GLU A 40 12.36 -22.85 -17.67
CA GLU A 40 13.73 -23.32 -17.55
C GLU A 40 14.56 -22.79 -18.72
N ALA A 41 15.31 -21.72 -18.49
CA ALA A 41 16.35 -21.30 -19.41
C ALA A 41 17.36 -22.44 -19.49
N ARG A 42 17.37 -23.15 -20.64
CA ARG A 42 18.32 -24.21 -20.98
C ARG A 42 19.74 -23.69 -20.81
N SER A 43 20.31 -23.90 -19.63
CA SER A 43 21.67 -23.53 -19.30
C SER A 43 22.52 -24.78 -19.20
N SER A 44 23.69 -24.71 -19.84
CA SER A 44 24.61 -25.81 -20.03
C SER A 44 25.24 -26.25 -18.71
N ARG A 45 25.38 -27.57 -18.60
CA ARG A 45 26.04 -28.32 -17.53
C ARG A 45 27.36 -27.69 -17.07
N TRP A 46 27.38 -27.15 -15.85
CA TRP A 46 28.56 -27.14 -14.99
C TRP A 46 28.13 -27.51 -13.56
N SER A 47 28.67 -28.62 -13.09
CA SER A 47 28.35 -29.24 -11.82
C SER A 47 29.21 -28.67 -10.70
N LEU A 48 28.60 -28.20 -9.61
CA LEU A 48 29.26 -28.05 -8.31
C LEU A 48 28.32 -28.42 -7.15
N ARG A 49 28.96 -28.95 -6.10
CA ARG A 49 28.44 -29.80 -5.03
C ARG A 49 27.81 -29.01 -3.85
N ARG A 50 26.80 -29.64 -3.24
CA ARG A 50 26.30 -29.57 -1.83
C ARG A 50 26.80 -28.46 -0.91
N ALA A 51 25.85 -27.73 -0.32
CA ALA A 51 25.68 -27.61 1.13
C ALA A 51 24.22 -27.19 1.47
N SER A 52 23.62 -27.88 2.44
CA SER A 52 22.25 -27.74 2.91
C SER A 52 22.16 -26.79 4.11
N ARG A 53 21.23 -25.83 4.06
CA ARG A 53 20.46 -25.22 5.18
C ARG A 53 19.63 -24.04 4.63
N PRO A 54 18.27 -24.06 4.64
CA PRO A 54 17.48 -22.85 4.48
C PRO A 54 16.99 -22.41 5.87
N GLY A 55 17.61 -21.37 6.40
CA GLY A 55 17.13 -20.64 7.55
C GLY A 55 17.26 -19.17 7.24
N LEU A 56 16.12 -18.47 7.24
CA LEU A 56 15.99 -17.02 7.27
C LEU A 56 16.38 -16.27 5.98
N ALA A 57 15.38 -15.91 5.18
CA ALA A 57 15.51 -14.85 4.18
C ALA A 57 14.14 -14.22 3.88
N PHE A 58 13.74 -13.26 4.71
CA PHE A 58 13.07 -12.08 4.19
C PHE A 58 14.18 -11.08 3.89
N VAL A 59 14.77 -11.20 2.70
CA VAL A 59 15.64 -10.19 2.11
C VAL A 59 15.07 -9.95 0.73
N LEU A 60 14.50 -8.76 0.58
CA LEU A 60 14.10 -8.16 -0.67
C LEU A 60 15.32 -8.17 -1.62
N VAL A 61 15.38 -9.09 -2.58
CA VAL A 61 16.47 -9.15 -3.56
C VAL A 61 16.15 -8.16 -4.68
N VAL A 62 16.65 -6.93 -4.53
CA VAL A 62 16.79 -5.98 -5.64
C VAL A 62 18.13 -6.27 -6.32
N VAL A 63 18.10 -6.89 -7.51
CA VAL A 63 19.30 -7.11 -8.32
C VAL A 63 19.69 -5.80 -9.01
N LEU A 64 20.76 -5.16 -8.52
CA LEU A 64 21.36 -3.97 -9.11
C LEU A 64 22.12 -4.33 -10.41
N ALA A 65 21.45 -4.21 -11.55
CA ALA A 65 22.13 -4.05 -12.83
C ALA A 65 22.36 -2.55 -13.09
N GLY A 66 23.64 -2.15 -13.03
CA GLY A 66 24.10 -0.79 -13.28
C GLY A 66 24.02 -0.44 -14.76
N GLY A 67 23.24 0.59 -15.07
CA GLY A 67 23.17 1.21 -16.38
C GLY A 67 22.73 2.65 -16.22
N ALA A 68 23.61 3.59 -16.54
CA ALA A 68 23.34 5.02 -16.55
C ALA A 68 22.32 5.32 -17.65
N VAL A 69 21.05 5.49 -17.28
CA VAL A 69 19.97 5.96 -18.18
C VAL A 69 19.25 7.10 -17.46
N ALA A 70 19.12 8.21 -18.16
CA ALA A 70 18.64 9.49 -17.64
C ALA A 70 17.29 9.39 -16.91
N GLY A 71 17.26 9.72 -15.61
CA GLY A 71 16.09 10.15 -14.82
C GLY A 71 14.98 9.12 -14.54
N SER A 72 14.46 8.42 -15.55
CA SER A 72 13.22 7.64 -15.44
C SER A 72 13.38 6.22 -14.88
N GLY A 73 14.61 5.70 -14.84
CA GLY A 73 14.88 4.31 -14.51
C GLY A 73 14.64 3.93 -13.05
N ILE A 74 14.70 4.89 -12.13
CA ILE A 74 14.63 4.63 -10.69
C ILE A 74 13.19 4.68 -10.18
N LEU A 75 12.39 5.67 -10.59
CA LEU A 75 10.96 5.73 -10.24
C LEU A 75 10.23 4.47 -10.67
N THR A 76 10.56 4.00 -11.87
CA THR A 76 10.00 2.76 -12.41
C THR A 76 10.29 1.56 -11.49
N ARG A 77 11.49 1.45 -10.93
CA ARG A 77 11.87 0.35 -10.03
C ARG A 77 11.17 0.41 -8.68
N VAL A 78 11.02 1.61 -8.10
CA VAL A 78 10.28 1.78 -6.83
C VAL A 78 8.81 1.45 -7.04
N ALA A 79 8.21 1.94 -8.12
CA ALA A 79 6.84 1.62 -8.48
C ALA A 79 6.63 0.11 -8.71
N GLU A 80 7.58 -0.57 -9.37
CA GLU A 80 7.52 -2.02 -9.60
C GLU A 80 7.62 -2.87 -8.32
N SER A 81 8.09 -2.30 -7.20
CA SER A 81 8.27 -3.06 -5.95
C SER A 81 6.96 -3.39 -5.23
N VAL A 82 5.90 -2.63 -5.50
CA VAL A 82 4.55 -2.83 -4.94
C VAL A 82 3.57 -2.93 -6.12
N PRO A 83 2.83 -4.04 -6.30
CA PRO A 83 1.97 -4.23 -7.48
C PRO A 83 1.00 -3.07 -7.74
N ALA A 84 0.39 -2.53 -6.67
CA ALA A 84 -0.48 -1.35 -6.75
C ALA A 84 0.23 -0.12 -7.35
N PHE A 85 1.48 0.13 -6.97
CA PHE A 85 2.26 1.27 -7.48
C PHE A 85 2.68 1.05 -8.92
N ALA A 86 2.97 -0.18 -9.33
CA ALA A 86 3.29 -0.51 -10.71
C ALA A 86 2.12 -0.17 -11.64
N ILE A 87 0.90 -0.58 -11.25
CA ILE A 87 -0.33 -0.28 -12.00
C ILE A 87 -0.58 1.23 -12.07
N ALA A 88 -0.47 1.93 -10.92
CA ALA A 88 -0.65 3.37 -10.85
C ALA A 88 0.39 4.10 -11.74
N TRP A 89 1.66 3.68 -11.68
CA TRP A 89 2.76 4.29 -12.42
C TRP A 89 2.63 4.10 -13.94
N GLU A 90 2.27 2.90 -14.38
CA GLU A 90 2.04 2.59 -15.79
C GLU A 90 0.93 3.49 -16.36
N ARG A 91 -0.13 3.70 -15.58
CA ARG A 91 -1.32 4.49 -15.95
C ARG A 91 -1.21 5.98 -15.64
N ALA A 92 -0.13 6.43 -15.02
CA ALA A 92 0.00 7.82 -14.58
C ALA A 92 0.05 8.79 -15.78
N THR A 93 -0.59 9.95 -15.64
CA THR A 93 -0.56 11.02 -16.63
C THR A 93 0.76 11.79 -16.53
N PRO A 94 1.50 11.98 -17.64
CA PRO A 94 2.67 12.87 -17.66
C PRO A 94 2.25 14.32 -17.35
N ILE A 95 2.95 14.93 -16.40
CA ILE A 95 2.70 16.31 -15.95
C ILE A 95 3.80 17.26 -16.46
N ASP A 96 5.06 16.82 -16.37
CA ASP A 96 6.26 17.53 -16.86
C ASP A 96 6.33 19.01 -16.44
N GLN A 97 5.85 19.34 -15.23
CA GLN A 97 5.93 20.70 -14.69
C GLN A 97 7.14 20.85 -13.78
N SER A 98 7.99 21.85 -14.07
CA SER A 98 9.13 22.19 -13.22
C SER A 98 9.00 23.59 -12.62
N LYS A 99 9.48 23.76 -11.38
CA LYS A 99 9.67 25.06 -10.73
C LYS A 99 11.02 25.12 -10.04
N THR A 100 11.75 26.21 -10.30
CA THR A 100 13.01 26.51 -9.64
C THR A 100 12.82 27.63 -8.63
N VAL A 101 13.15 27.38 -7.36
CA VAL A 101 13.12 28.36 -6.28
C VAL A 101 14.41 28.26 -5.49
N ASP A 102 15.06 29.40 -5.22
CA ASP A 102 16.37 29.45 -4.54
C ASP A 102 17.43 28.52 -5.16
N GLY A 103 17.37 28.36 -6.49
CA GLY A 103 18.24 27.49 -7.28
C GLY A 103 18.01 25.99 -7.08
N ARG A 104 17.00 25.56 -6.33
CA ARG A 104 16.53 24.17 -6.29
C ARG A 104 15.38 23.99 -7.28
N THR A 105 15.36 22.90 -8.03
CA THR A 105 14.33 22.63 -9.05
C THR A 105 13.54 21.40 -8.68
N VAL A 106 12.24 21.57 -8.45
CA VAL A 106 11.27 20.46 -8.33
C VAL A 106 10.62 20.25 -9.69
N THR A 107 10.53 19.00 -10.11
CA THR A 107 9.77 18.57 -11.27
C THR A 107 8.71 17.57 -10.84
N VAL A 108 7.45 17.84 -11.19
CA VAL A 108 6.37 16.85 -11.12
C VAL A 108 6.36 16.14 -12.47
N GLU A 109 6.76 14.86 -12.46
CA GLU A 109 6.93 14.10 -13.69
C GLU A 109 5.60 13.48 -14.12
N ARG A 110 4.93 12.80 -13.20
CA ARG A 110 3.66 12.11 -13.48
C ARG A 110 2.75 12.12 -12.26
N ALA A 111 1.44 11.99 -12.51
CA ALA A 111 0.46 11.82 -11.45
C ALA A 111 -0.62 10.81 -11.85
N TYR A 112 -1.16 10.11 -10.86
CA TYR A 112 -2.24 9.13 -11.02
C TYR A 112 -3.26 9.33 -9.90
N VAL A 113 -4.54 9.09 -10.21
CA VAL A 113 -5.64 9.13 -9.25
C VAL A 113 -6.58 7.96 -9.52
N ASP A 114 -6.99 7.26 -8.46
CA ASP A 114 -8.17 6.40 -8.45
C ASP A 114 -8.95 6.55 -7.13
N ALA A 115 -10.00 5.76 -6.93
CA ALA A 115 -10.86 5.82 -5.74
C ALA A 115 -10.14 5.58 -4.39
N ASN A 116 -8.94 4.98 -4.38
CA ASN A 116 -8.19 4.71 -3.16
C ASN A 116 -6.91 5.55 -3.04
N LEU A 117 -6.24 5.82 -4.15
CA LEU A 117 -4.87 6.32 -4.18
C LEU A 117 -4.70 7.52 -5.11
N ILE A 118 -4.03 8.55 -4.61
CA ILE A 118 -3.35 9.57 -5.42
C ILE A 118 -1.86 9.25 -5.36
N LEU A 119 -1.23 9.12 -6.53
CA LEU A 119 0.22 8.92 -6.66
C LEU A 119 0.83 10.09 -7.41
N VAL A 120 1.92 10.66 -6.89
CA VAL A 120 2.69 11.73 -7.53
C VAL A 120 4.15 11.32 -7.63
N GLY A 121 4.67 11.26 -8.85
CA GLY A 121 6.09 11.06 -9.13
C GLY A 121 6.79 12.41 -9.27
N LEU A 122 7.82 12.64 -8.46
CA LEU A 122 8.54 13.90 -8.47
C LEU A 122 10.06 13.71 -8.35
N THR A 123 10.79 14.68 -8.87
CA THR A 123 12.23 14.80 -8.71
C THR A 123 12.58 16.16 -8.15
N LEU A 124 13.59 16.22 -7.28
CA LEU A 124 14.13 17.47 -6.77
C LEU A 124 15.63 17.49 -6.98
N ARG A 125 16.11 18.61 -7.53
CA ARG A 125 17.54 18.89 -7.73
C ARG A 125 17.95 20.14 -6.96
N ASP A 126 19.14 20.15 -6.39
CA ASP A 126 19.69 21.32 -5.72
C ASP A 126 20.35 22.31 -6.70
N ARG A 127 21.06 23.31 -6.15
CA ARG A 127 21.76 24.35 -6.95
C ARG A 127 22.88 23.81 -7.83
N SER A 128 23.49 22.70 -7.44
CA SER A 128 24.52 22.03 -8.22
C SER A 128 23.93 21.08 -9.28
N GLY A 129 22.60 20.91 -9.29
CA GLY A 129 21.90 19.97 -10.16
C GLY A 129 21.86 18.55 -9.60
N GLU A 130 22.38 18.35 -8.39
CA GLU A 130 22.42 17.07 -7.70
C GLU A 130 21.05 16.71 -7.11
N PRO A 131 20.69 15.42 -7.05
CA PRO A 131 19.44 14.97 -6.43
C PRO A 131 19.36 15.40 -4.95
N ALA A 132 18.20 15.91 -4.52
CA ALA A 132 17.95 16.31 -3.13
C ALA A 132 16.62 15.77 -2.61
N GLU A 133 16.54 15.55 -1.29
CA GLU A 133 15.35 15.06 -0.60
C GLU A 133 14.21 16.09 -0.64
N VAL A 134 13.02 15.60 -0.98
CA VAL A 134 11.81 16.41 -0.94
C VAL A 134 11.30 16.37 0.48
N GLY A 135 11.17 17.54 1.07
CA GLY A 135 10.62 17.64 2.40
C GLY A 135 9.10 17.47 2.38
N ARG A 136 8.39 18.19 3.24
CA ARG A 136 6.95 18.00 3.37
C ARG A 136 6.21 18.43 2.11
N VAL A 137 5.36 17.55 1.60
CA VAL A 137 4.45 17.80 0.48
C VAL A 137 3.02 17.68 0.96
N GLU A 138 2.14 18.53 0.43
CA GLU A 138 0.70 18.45 0.66
C GLU A 138 -0.02 18.37 -0.68
N VAL A 139 -1.08 17.57 -0.74
CA VAL A 139 -1.98 17.47 -1.88
C VAL A 139 -3.35 17.98 -1.49
N ARG A 140 -3.92 18.84 -2.33
CA ARG A 140 -5.31 19.26 -2.27
C ARG A 140 -6.01 18.89 -3.57
N VAL A 141 -7.20 18.32 -3.45
CA VAL A 141 -8.10 18.03 -4.58
C VAL A 141 -9.17 19.12 -4.66
N ASP A 142 -9.29 19.75 -5.82
CA ASP A 142 -10.21 20.85 -6.06
C ASP A 142 -11.67 20.40 -5.79
N GLY A 143 -12.40 21.21 -5.03
CA GLY A 143 -13.78 20.92 -4.64
C GLY A 143 -13.96 19.91 -3.50
N VAL A 144 -12.90 19.21 -3.07
CA VAL A 144 -12.99 18.21 -2.00
C VAL A 144 -12.18 18.59 -0.75
N GLY A 145 -10.95 19.07 -0.93
CA GLY A 145 -10.08 19.49 0.17
C GLY A 145 -8.75 18.73 0.21
N ASP A 146 -8.16 18.66 1.39
CA ASP A 146 -6.82 18.09 1.57
C ASP A 146 -6.87 16.55 1.52
N ALA A 147 -5.95 15.96 0.76
CA ALA A 147 -5.76 14.51 0.74
C ALA A 147 -4.85 14.12 1.91
N PRO A 148 -5.30 13.25 2.83
CA PRO A 148 -4.45 12.83 3.93
C PRO A 148 -3.26 12.01 3.41
N ASP A 149 -2.10 12.24 4.02
CA ASP A 149 -0.87 11.50 3.72
C ASP A 149 -1.09 10.01 4.04
N MET A 150 -1.03 9.16 3.02
CA MET A 150 -1.14 7.73 3.19
C MET A 150 0.28 7.17 3.17
N LEU A 151 1.00 7.38 4.28
CA LEU A 151 2.35 6.83 4.52
C LEU A 151 3.24 6.82 3.27
N GLY A 152 3.95 7.92 3.00
CA GLY A 152 4.99 7.90 1.97
C GLY A 152 5.98 6.78 2.27
N VAL A 153 6.19 5.87 1.30
CA VAL A 153 7.30 4.91 1.32
C VAL A 153 8.58 5.69 0.98
N GLY A 154 8.93 6.61 1.88
CA GLY A 154 10.14 7.41 1.86
C GLY A 154 11.18 6.73 2.73
N ASP A 155 12.26 6.32 2.09
CA ASP A 155 13.49 5.75 2.64
C ASP A 155 13.53 4.23 2.85
N MET A 156 13.94 3.52 1.79
CA MET A 156 14.82 2.36 1.93
C MET A 156 15.98 2.48 0.93
N ASN A 157 16.96 3.31 1.29
CA ASN A 157 18.30 3.47 0.71
C ASN A 157 18.44 4.49 -0.44
N ARG A 158 19.09 5.60 -0.08
CA ARG A 158 19.73 6.64 -0.91
C ARG A 158 20.32 6.16 -2.25
N VAL A 159 19.50 6.02 -3.28
CA VAL A 159 19.97 5.96 -4.66
C VAL A 159 19.08 6.89 -5.49
N GLU A 160 19.57 8.14 -5.64
CA GLU A 160 19.13 9.17 -6.59
C GLU A 160 17.63 9.55 -6.53
N THR A 161 17.37 10.73 -5.94
CA THR A 161 16.11 11.21 -5.31
C THR A 161 14.96 11.46 -6.27
N ALA A 162 14.43 10.37 -6.82
CA ALA A 162 13.13 10.35 -7.42
C ALA A 162 12.16 9.75 -6.40
N GLU A 163 11.16 10.53 -6.01
CA GLU A 163 10.23 10.17 -4.94
C GLU A 163 8.85 9.88 -5.54
N VAL A 164 8.25 8.79 -5.06
CA VAL A 164 6.87 8.43 -5.33
C VAL A 164 6.10 8.70 -4.05
N LEU A 165 5.24 9.72 -4.09
CA LEU A 165 4.40 10.10 -2.97
C LEU A 165 2.99 9.55 -3.16
N THR A 166 2.41 9.06 -2.08
CA THR A 166 1.08 8.45 -2.06
C THR A 166 0.19 9.13 -1.03
N PHE A 167 -1.03 9.44 -1.45
CA PHE A 167 -2.04 10.08 -0.63
C PHE A 167 -3.34 9.30 -0.76
N GLN A 168 -4.17 9.35 0.28
CA GLN A 168 -5.49 8.74 0.22
C GLN A 168 -6.41 9.65 -0.59
N THR A 169 -7.10 9.08 -1.58
CA THR A 169 -8.08 9.83 -2.35
C THR A 169 -9.26 10.21 -1.44
N PRO A 170 -9.59 11.50 -1.29
CA PRO A 170 -10.79 11.90 -0.58
C PRO A 170 -12.07 11.34 -1.22
N VAL A 171 -13.14 11.20 -0.43
CA VAL A 171 -14.44 10.77 -0.99
C VAL A 171 -15.02 11.89 -1.85
N GLY A 172 -15.60 11.54 -3.01
CA GLY A 172 -16.29 12.50 -3.88
C GLY A 172 -15.41 13.16 -4.94
N VAL A 173 -14.20 12.63 -5.17
CA VAL A 173 -13.34 13.05 -6.29
C VAL A 173 -14.01 12.69 -7.62
N GLY A 174 -14.12 13.69 -8.52
CA GLY A 174 -14.74 13.54 -9.84
C GLY A 174 -13.85 12.81 -10.86
N ASP A 175 -14.25 12.84 -12.13
CA ASP A 175 -13.57 12.12 -13.21
C ASP A 175 -12.24 12.77 -13.63
N ASP A 176 -12.11 14.10 -13.56
CA ASP A 176 -10.88 14.81 -13.91
C ASP A 176 -10.56 15.86 -12.83
N PRO A 177 -10.15 15.42 -11.61
CA PRO A 177 -9.86 16.34 -10.53
C PRO A 177 -8.71 17.30 -10.85
N GLY A 178 -8.93 18.58 -10.54
CA GLY A 178 -7.84 19.53 -10.34
C GLY A 178 -7.06 19.16 -9.09
N ILE A 179 -5.75 19.02 -9.22
CA ILE A 179 -4.82 18.69 -8.14
C ILE A 179 -3.92 19.90 -7.90
N THR A 180 -3.87 20.35 -6.65
CA THR A 180 -2.88 21.32 -6.16
C THR A 180 -1.86 20.62 -5.29
N LEU A 181 -0.62 20.54 -5.76
CA LEU A 181 0.53 20.03 -5.01
C LEU A 181 1.31 21.20 -4.41
N VAL A 182 1.55 21.18 -3.10
CA VAL A 182 2.36 22.18 -2.39
C VAL A 182 3.57 21.50 -1.78
N VAL A 183 4.76 21.82 -2.27
CA VAL A 183 6.00 21.50 -1.56
C VAL A 183 6.16 22.59 -0.48
N ARG A 184 6.33 22.23 0.79
CA ARG A 184 6.36 23.21 1.89
C ARG A 184 7.76 23.78 2.11
N ASP A 185 8.77 22.93 2.00
CA ASP A 185 10.17 23.31 2.22
C ASP A 185 10.80 24.04 1.03
N LEU A 186 10.06 24.09 -0.07
CA LEU A 186 10.32 24.93 -1.23
C LEU A 186 8.98 25.55 -1.60
N PRO A 187 8.76 26.88 -1.56
CA PRO A 187 7.44 27.49 -1.78
C PRO A 187 7.00 27.39 -3.25
N ALA A 188 6.84 26.17 -3.72
CA ALA A 188 6.52 25.74 -5.07
C ALA A 188 5.14 25.07 -5.01
N THR A 189 4.21 25.64 -5.77
CA THR A 189 2.85 25.11 -5.93
C THR A 189 2.64 24.68 -7.36
N PHE A 190 2.23 23.44 -7.59
CA PHE A 190 1.87 22.93 -8.91
C PHE A 190 0.36 22.76 -9.00
N ARG A 191 -0.20 23.00 -10.18
CA ARG A 191 -1.62 22.78 -10.46
C ARG A 191 -1.73 22.04 -11.79
N PHE A 192 -2.44 20.94 -11.78
CA PHE A 192 -2.63 20.08 -12.94
C PHE A 192 -3.92 19.28 -12.78
N GLU A 193 -4.45 18.81 -13.90
CA GLU A 193 -5.61 17.91 -13.93
C GLU A 193 -5.11 16.49 -14.21
N VAL A 194 -5.74 15.50 -13.58
CA VAL A 194 -5.40 14.09 -13.77
C VAL A 194 -6.69 13.32 -13.99
N PRO A 195 -6.83 12.56 -15.09
CA PRO A 195 -7.94 11.63 -15.23
C PRO A 195 -7.97 10.64 -14.07
N ASN A 196 -9.11 10.54 -13.42
CA ASN A 196 -9.39 9.57 -12.38
C ASN A 196 -9.65 8.22 -13.05
N ALA A 197 -8.79 7.23 -12.76
CA ALA A 197 -8.94 5.87 -13.25
C ALA A 197 -10.19 5.16 -12.69
N GLY A 198 -10.92 5.83 -11.80
CA GLY A 198 -12.21 5.43 -11.29
C GLY A 198 -12.09 4.46 -10.12
N GLY A 199 -13.09 3.60 -10.01
CA GLY A 199 -13.30 2.73 -8.86
C GLY A 199 -14.69 2.97 -8.29
N ARG A 200 -15.04 2.18 -7.29
CA ARG A 200 -16.37 2.21 -6.69
C ARG A 200 -16.29 2.04 -5.19
N THR A 201 -16.89 2.98 -4.48
CA THR A 201 -17.12 2.89 -3.05
C THR A 201 -18.58 2.56 -2.81
N VAL A 202 -18.82 1.60 -1.92
CA VAL A 202 -20.13 1.27 -1.39
C VAL A 202 -20.05 1.24 0.13
N ASP A 203 -21.14 1.60 0.80
CA ASP A 203 -21.29 1.52 2.25
C ASP A 203 -22.35 0.44 2.55
N PRO A 204 -21.97 -0.85 2.58
CA PRO A 204 -22.95 -1.93 2.53
C PRO A 204 -23.63 -2.20 3.89
N ASP A 205 -23.05 -1.74 5.00
CA ASP A 205 -23.55 -1.93 6.38
C ASP A 205 -23.94 -3.38 6.69
N LEU A 206 -23.13 -4.33 6.19
CA LEU A 206 -23.36 -5.75 6.37
C LEU A 206 -22.69 -6.23 7.65
N ARG A 207 -23.43 -6.97 8.46
CA ARG A 207 -22.96 -7.47 9.76
C ARG A 207 -22.96 -8.98 9.79
N THR A 208 -21.89 -9.56 10.32
CA THR A 208 -21.79 -10.99 10.61
C THR A 208 -21.10 -11.24 11.96
N THR A 209 -21.26 -12.42 12.54
CA THR A 209 -20.76 -12.74 13.89
C THR A 209 -20.16 -14.14 13.93
N ALA A 210 -18.97 -14.24 14.48
CA ALA A 210 -18.26 -15.50 14.73
C ALA A 210 -17.44 -15.36 16.02
N SER A 211 -17.30 -16.43 16.78
CA SER A 211 -16.50 -16.46 18.02
C SER A 211 -16.83 -15.34 19.03
N GLY A 212 -18.10 -14.93 19.12
CA GLY A 212 -18.55 -13.87 20.03
C GLY A 212 -18.19 -12.44 19.58
N VAL A 213 -17.61 -12.28 18.40
CA VAL A 213 -17.22 -11.00 17.80
C VAL A 213 -18.08 -10.73 16.59
N SER A 214 -18.69 -9.55 16.59
CA SER A 214 -19.44 -9.00 15.49
C SER A 214 -18.53 -8.12 14.65
N VAL A 215 -18.57 -8.34 13.34
CA VAL A 215 -17.85 -7.53 12.35
C VAL A 215 -18.89 -6.93 11.40
N THR A 216 -18.86 -5.61 11.27
CA THR A 216 -19.69 -4.87 10.32
C THR A 216 -18.80 -4.32 9.21
N LEU A 217 -19.03 -4.70 7.96
CA LEU A 217 -18.42 -4.06 6.80
C LEU A 217 -19.14 -2.74 6.53
N GLU A 218 -18.57 -1.64 7.01
CA GLU A 218 -19.14 -0.30 6.89
C GLU A 218 -18.90 0.29 5.51
N ARG A 219 -17.72 0.04 4.94
CA ARG A 219 -17.30 0.58 3.63
C ARG A 219 -16.43 -0.41 2.88
N LEU A 220 -16.61 -0.44 1.57
CA LEU A 220 -15.75 -1.18 0.63
C LEU A 220 -15.47 -0.29 -0.58
N THR A 221 -14.18 -0.09 -0.91
CA THR A 221 -13.74 0.63 -2.10
C THR A 221 -12.92 -0.29 -3.00
N ILE A 222 -13.44 -0.57 -4.18
CA ILE A 222 -12.74 -1.32 -5.24
C ILE A 222 -12.14 -0.32 -6.23
N SER A 223 -10.83 -0.35 -6.44
CA SER A 223 -10.14 0.48 -7.42
C SER A 223 -9.17 -0.36 -8.26
N PRO A 224 -8.64 0.17 -9.38
CA PRO A 224 -7.66 -0.54 -10.19
C PRO A 224 -6.36 -0.90 -9.44
N THR A 225 -5.94 -0.10 -8.46
CA THR A 225 -4.65 -0.31 -7.77
C THR A 225 -4.79 -1.20 -6.54
N VAL A 226 -5.77 -0.92 -5.69
CA VAL A 226 -6.02 -1.65 -4.45
C VAL A 226 -7.52 -1.81 -4.18
N ILE A 227 -7.85 -2.77 -3.34
CA ILE A 227 -9.16 -2.86 -2.68
C ILE A 227 -8.96 -2.46 -1.24
N SER A 228 -9.82 -1.60 -0.72
CA SER A 228 -9.83 -1.22 0.69
C SER A 228 -11.20 -1.40 1.31
N GLY A 229 -11.25 -1.57 2.62
CA GLY A 229 -12.51 -1.56 3.34
C GLY A 229 -12.35 -1.15 4.79
N ARG A 230 -13.48 -0.81 5.40
CA ARG A 230 -13.61 -0.39 6.80
C ARG A 230 -14.54 -1.36 7.52
N LEU A 231 -14.05 -1.92 8.61
CA LEU A 231 -14.75 -2.86 9.45
C LEU A 231 -14.98 -2.25 10.82
N ALA A 232 -16.20 -2.22 11.33
CA ALA A 232 -16.46 -1.98 12.75
C ALA A 232 -16.48 -3.31 13.50
N LEU A 233 -15.76 -3.36 14.62
CA LEU A 233 -15.63 -4.54 15.48
C LEU A 233 -16.40 -4.32 16.78
N ALA A 234 -17.14 -5.33 17.24
CA ALA A 234 -17.87 -5.26 18.50
C ALA A 234 -18.00 -6.63 19.18
N GLY A 235 -17.91 -6.65 20.51
CA GLY A 235 -17.98 -7.88 21.31
C GLY A 235 -16.63 -8.59 21.43
N GLY A 236 -16.62 -9.72 22.15
CA GLY A 236 -15.38 -10.47 22.45
C GLY A 236 -14.39 -9.70 23.31
N PRO A 237 -13.09 -10.08 23.27
CA PRO A 237 -12.01 -9.40 24.00
C PRO A 237 -11.49 -8.15 23.25
N ILE A 238 -12.32 -7.54 22.40
CA ILE A 238 -11.89 -6.37 21.61
C ILE A 238 -12.03 -5.13 22.48
N GLU A 239 -10.90 -4.63 22.95
CA GLU A 239 -10.82 -3.35 23.66
C GLU A 239 -10.50 -2.20 22.69
N ILE A 240 -11.02 -1.01 23.01
CA ILE A 240 -10.76 0.22 22.26
C ILE A 240 -9.33 0.68 22.56
N GLY A 241 -8.57 1.02 21.51
CA GLY A 241 -7.21 1.57 21.63
C GLY A 241 -6.09 0.60 21.30
N GLU A 242 -6.41 -0.66 21.01
CA GLU A 242 -5.44 -1.66 20.55
C GLU A 242 -5.41 -1.80 19.03
N ALA A 243 -4.25 -2.17 18.50
CA ALA A 243 -4.04 -2.41 17.07
C ALA A 243 -4.62 -3.77 16.67
N TRP A 244 -5.80 -3.76 16.03
CA TRP A 244 -6.44 -4.95 15.47
C TRP A 244 -6.29 -5.02 13.96
N GLY A 245 -6.17 -6.24 13.41
CA GLY A 245 -5.97 -6.47 11.99
C GLY A 245 -6.68 -7.71 11.44
N PRO A 246 -7.52 -7.59 10.39
CA PRO A 246 -8.13 -8.73 9.74
C PRO A 246 -7.16 -9.44 8.79
N PHE A 247 -7.32 -10.75 8.68
CA PHE A 247 -6.68 -11.62 7.71
C PHE A 247 -7.75 -12.44 7.00
N GLY A 248 -7.58 -12.60 5.69
CA GLY A 248 -8.56 -13.30 4.86
C GLY A 248 -8.37 -12.98 3.39
N SER A 249 -9.42 -13.17 2.60
CA SER A 249 -9.38 -13.01 1.15
C SER A 249 -10.61 -12.28 0.60
N ILE A 250 -10.45 -11.76 -0.61
CA ILE A 250 -11.49 -11.10 -1.39
C ILE A 250 -11.55 -11.76 -2.76
N VAL A 251 -12.75 -12.21 -3.14
CA VAL A 251 -12.99 -12.93 -4.39
C VAL A 251 -14.13 -12.27 -5.18
N ALA A 252 -13.90 -12.00 -6.47
CA ALA A 252 -14.93 -11.57 -7.41
C ALA A 252 -14.49 -11.83 -8.87
N GLY A 253 -15.25 -12.62 -9.61
CA GLY A 253 -14.89 -12.98 -10.99
C GLY A 253 -13.50 -13.63 -11.05
N ASP A 254 -12.57 -12.99 -11.75
CA ASP A 254 -11.16 -13.41 -11.86
C ASP A 254 -10.25 -12.83 -10.77
N THR A 255 -10.76 -11.96 -9.91
CA THR A 255 -10.02 -11.39 -8.78
C THR A 255 -10.08 -12.36 -7.60
N ASP A 256 -8.92 -12.77 -7.10
CA ASP A 256 -8.72 -13.53 -5.86
C ASP A 256 -7.46 -12.99 -5.19
N THR A 257 -7.63 -12.19 -4.14
CA THR A 257 -6.52 -11.51 -3.46
C THR A 257 -6.63 -11.58 -1.95
N ASP A 258 -5.47 -11.65 -1.30
CA ASP A 258 -5.35 -11.65 0.15
C ASP A 258 -5.48 -10.24 0.72
N ILE A 259 -6.09 -10.14 1.90
CA ILE A 259 -6.03 -8.96 2.76
C ILE A 259 -4.62 -8.90 3.36
N SER A 260 -3.88 -7.81 3.08
CA SER A 260 -2.43 -7.77 3.25
C SER A 260 -1.92 -6.68 4.19
N LEU A 261 -2.65 -5.55 4.31
CA LEU A 261 -2.19 -4.40 5.09
C LEU A 261 -3.29 -3.91 6.03
N VAL A 262 -2.89 -3.65 7.27
CA VAL A 262 -3.71 -3.11 8.33
C VAL A 262 -3.03 -1.85 8.84
N GLN A 263 -3.71 -0.71 8.74
CA GLN A 263 -3.27 0.49 9.46
C GLN A 263 -3.93 0.47 10.84
N PRO A 264 -3.13 0.36 11.92
CA PRO A 264 -3.69 0.48 13.27
C PRO A 264 -4.18 1.91 13.48
N TYR A 265 -5.45 2.07 13.85
CA TYR A 265 -6.04 3.37 14.12
C TYR A 265 -5.75 3.86 15.54
N THR A 266 -5.79 5.18 15.71
CA THR A 266 -5.36 5.89 16.93
C THR A 266 -6.49 6.62 17.67
N ASP A 267 -7.77 6.31 17.44
CA ASP A 267 -8.91 7.02 18.05
C ASP A 267 -9.94 6.07 18.71
N ASP A 268 -10.84 6.64 19.53
CA ASP A 268 -11.85 6.01 20.40
C ASP A 268 -12.94 5.15 19.69
N GLN A 269 -12.71 4.69 18.46
CA GLN A 269 -13.66 3.85 17.72
C GLN A 269 -13.03 2.53 17.28
N PRO A 270 -13.68 1.38 17.53
CA PRO A 270 -13.15 0.06 17.23
C PRO A 270 -13.35 -0.30 15.76
N PHE A 271 -12.81 0.51 14.84
CA PHE A 271 -12.81 0.17 13.42
C PHE A 271 -11.41 -0.16 12.93
N VAL A 272 -11.36 -1.07 11.96
CA VAL A 272 -10.13 -1.46 11.28
C VAL A 272 -10.28 -1.24 9.79
N THR A 273 -9.26 -0.67 9.17
CA THR A 273 -9.16 -0.60 7.72
C THR A 273 -8.25 -1.70 7.20
N PHE A 274 -8.64 -2.29 6.09
CA PHE A 274 -7.85 -3.30 5.41
C PHE A 274 -7.55 -2.86 3.98
N HIS A 275 -6.43 -3.34 3.44
CA HIS A 275 -6.08 -3.19 2.04
C HIS A 275 -5.56 -4.50 1.45
N THR A 276 -5.79 -4.70 0.16
CA THR A 276 -5.19 -5.76 -0.65
C THR A 276 -3.90 -5.27 -1.32
N THR A 277 -3.09 -6.19 -1.83
CA THR A 277 -1.90 -5.84 -2.64
C THR A 277 -2.23 -5.52 -4.10
N GLU A 278 -3.42 -5.93 -4.55
CA GLU A 278 -3.88 -5.81 -5.93
C GLU A 278 -5.33 -5.32 -5.97
N GLY A 279 -5.62 -4.49 -6.96
CA GLY A 279 -6.95 -3.95 -7.21
C GLY A 279 -7.75 -4.77 -8.23
N SER A 280 -8.79 -4.15 -8.77
CA SER A 280 -9.54 -4.66 -9.91
C SER A 280 -9.95 -3.52 -10.84
N ALA A 281 -9.74 -3.72 -12.13
CA ALA A 281 -10.23 -2.81 -13.17
C ALA A 281 -11.76 -2.93 -13.38
N SER A 282 -12.40 -3.96 -12.82
CA SER A 282 -13.82 -4.25 -12.97
C SER A 282 -14.47 -4.23 -11.59
N PRO A 283 -14.87 -3.05 -11.07
CA PRO A 283 -15.40 -2.95 -9.71
C PRO A 283 -16.82 -3.52 -9.55
N SER A 284 -17.57 -3.66 -10.64
CA SER A 284 -18.96 -4.15 -10.62
C SER A 284 -19.05 -5.66 -10.44
N GLY A 285 -20.18 -6.12 -9.88
CA GLY A 285 -20.49 -7.54 -9.69
C GLY A 285 -20.62 -7.95 -8.24
N THR A 286 -20.67 -9.26 -7.99
CA THR A 286 -20.74 -9.82 -6.64
C THR A 286 -19.34 -10.06 -6.11
N TRP A 287 -19.06 -9.46 -4.95
CA TRP A 287 -17.82 -9.59 -4.22
C TRP A 287 -18.05 -10.40 -2.96
N THR A 288 -17.20 -11.40 -2.72
CA THR A 288 -17.15 -12.16 -1.48
C THR A 288 -15.92 -11.74 -0.70
N ILE A 289 -16.14 -11.15 0.48
CA ILE A 289 -15.10 -10.78 1.43
C ILE A 289 -15.15 -11.80 2.55
N ARG A 290 -14.07 -12.53 2.76
CA ARG A 290 -13.95 -13.54 3.80
C ARG A 290 -12.82 -13.14 4.73
N ILE A 291 -13.13 -12.94 6.00
CA ILE A 291 -12.15 -12.72 7.06
C ILE A 291 -12.09 -14.01 7.86
N ASP A 292 -10.93 -14.66 7.82
CA ASP A 292 -10.68 -15.91 8.53
C ASP A 292 -10.21 -15.67 9.95
N GLU A 293 -9.58 -14.53 10.20
CA GLU A 293 -8.97 -14.21 11.47
C GLU A 293 -8.89 -12.71 11.71
N ILE A 294 -9.01 -12.30 12.97
CA ILE A 294 -8.71 -10.95 13.43
C ILE A 294 -7.64 -11.07 14.53
N VAL A 295 -6.51 -10.39 14.35
CA VAL A 295 -5.37 -10.42 15.28
C VAL A 295 -5.24 -9.08 15.98
N GLY A 296 -5.09 -9.10 17.30
CA GLY A 296 -4.82 -7.94 18.14
C GLY A 296 -3.70 -8.23 19.13
N HIS A 297 -3.43 -7.28 20.04
CA HIS A 297 -2.46 -7.47 21.11
C HIS A 297 -3.00 -6.88 22.40
N GLU A 298 -3.17 -7.70 23.44
CA GLU A 298 -3.59 -7.29 24.80
C GLU A 298 -2.44 -7.57 25.77
N ASP A 299 -2.06 -6.58 26.58
CA ASP A 299 -0.95 -6.69 27.54
C ASP A 299 0.39 -7.20 26.95
N GLY A 300 0.59 -6.97 25.65
CA GLY A 300 1.77 -7.44 24.91
C GLY A 300 1.71 -8.89 24.44
N GLU A 301 0.61 -9.61 24.72
CA GLU A 301 0.32 -10.92 24.15
C GLU A 301 -0.54 -10.80 22.90
N GLN A 302 -0.24 -11.59 21.87
CA GLN A 302 -1.02 -11.62 20.65
C GLN A 302 -2.34 -12.37 20.89
N ILE A 303 -3.46 -11.69 20.63
CA ILE A 303 -4.79 -12.30 20.64
C ILE A 303 -5.23 -12.60 19.21
N ARG A 304 -5.82 -13.78 19.02
CA ARG A 304 -6.21 -14.30 17.71
C ARG A 304 -7.65 -14.77 17.77
N LEU A 305 -8.51 -14.12 17.00
CA LEU A 305 -9.95 -14.39 16.96
C LEU A 305 -10.28 -15.13 15.66
N ALA A 306 -10.76 -16.36 15.77
CA ALA A 306 -11.09 -17.19 14.62
C ALA A 306 -12.46 -16.82 14.03
N GLY A 307 -12.52 -16.68 12.71
CA GLY A 307 -13.74 -16.51 11.92
C GLY A 307 -14.42 -17.85 11.56
N PRO A 308 -15.12 -17.96 10.41
CA PRO A 308 -15.13 -16.98 9.31
C PRO A 308 -16.20 -15.90 9.47
N TRP A 309 -15.85 -14.66 9.12
CA TRP A 309 -16.79 -13.59 8.82
C TRP A 309 -16.86 -13.43 7.31
N VAL A 310 -18.01 -13.72 6.72
CA VAL A 310 -18.21 -13.68 5.26
C VAL A 310 -19.24 -12.62 4.91
N PHE A 311 -18.90 -11.77 3.94
CA PHE A 311 -19.76 -10.74 3.39
C PHE A 311 -19.91 -10.96 1.88
N GLU A 312 -21.15 -10.89 1.40
CA GLU A 312 -21.46 -10.85 -0.03
C GLU A 312 -21.97 -9.45 -0.37
N VAL A 313 -21.23 -8.73 -1.21
CA VAL A 313 -21.54 -7.35 -1.59
C VAL A 313 -21.82 -7.29 -3.08
N ALA A 314 -23.01 -6.85 -3.46
CA ALA A 314 -23.33 -6.55 -4.84
C ALA A 314 -22.96 -5.11 -5.16
N ILE A 315 -21.97 -4.93 -6.04
CA ILE A 315 -21.56 -3.62 -6.54
C ILE A 315 -22.26 -3.40 -7.90
N PRO A 316 -23.02 -2.29 -8.07
CA PRO A 316 -23.74 -2.04 -9.31
C PRO A 316 -22.81 -1.68 -10.48
#